data_AF-A0A5E4BED4-F1
#
_entry.id   AF-A0A5E4BED4-F1
#
_cell.length_a   1.000
_cell.length_b   1.000
_cell.length_c   1.000
_cell.angle_alpha   90.00
_cell.angle_beta   90.00
_cell.angle_gamma   90.00
#
_symmetry.space_group_name_H-M   'P 1'
#
loop_
_entity.id
_entity.type
_entity.pdbx_description
1 polymer ?
#
loop_
_entity_poly.entity_id
_entity_poly.type
_entity_poly.pdbx_seq_one_letter_code
_entity_poly.pdbx_strand_id
1 'polypeptide(L)' 'MDPLLEANSTFALNLLKTLGEDSSRNVFYSPISISSALAMVLLGAKGTTTVQMAQ' A
#
# COMPACT_ATOMS: atom_id res chain seq x y z
N MET A 1 16.36 -8.80 -8.50
CA MET A 1 15.74 -7.95 -7.48
C MET A 1 14.58 -8.72 -6.88
N ASP A 2 14.31 -8.56 -5.58
CA ASP A 2 13.19 -9.22 -4.91
C ASP A 2 11.87 -8.52 -5.32
N PRO A 3 10.95 -9.20 -6.03
CA PRO A 3 9.71 -8.58 -6.51
C PRO A 3 8.82 -8.05 -5.37
N LEU A 4 8.87 -8.67 -4.19
CA LEU A 4 8.09 -8.24 -3.04
C LEU A 4 8.63 -6.92 -2.47
N LEU A 5 9.95 -6.77 -2.44
CA LEU A 5 10.60 -5.53 -2.04
C LEU A 5 10.21 -4.40 -2.99
N GLU A 6 10.26 -4.64 -4.30
CA GLU A 6 9.91 -3.65 -5.33
C GLU A 6 8.44 -3.22 -5.24
N ALA A 7 7.52 -4.17 -5.03
CA ALA A 7 6.11 -3.90 -4.84
C ALA A 7 5.85 -3.04 -3.58
N ASN A 8 6.48 -3.39 -2.45
CA ASN A 8 6.34 -2.63 -1.21
C ASN A 8 6.94 -1.22 -1.31
N SER A 9 8.08 -1.06 -1.98
CA SER A 9 8.67 0.27 -2.24
C SER A 9 7.80 1.13 -3.15
N THR A 10 7.21 0.54 -4.20
CA THR A 10 6.31 1.23 -5.11
C THR A 10 5.03 1.67 -4.40
N PHE A 11 4.40 0.75 -3.66
CA PHE A 11 3.24 1.06 -2.83
C PHE A 11 3.53 2.18 -1.82
N ALA A 12 4.68 2.13 -1.14
CA ALA A 12 5.09 3.18 -0.21
C ALA A 12 5.13 4.54 -0.92
N LEU A 13 5.87 4.68 -2.00
CA LEU A 13 6.03 5.96 -2.69
C LEU A 13 4.70 6.50 -3.24
N ASN A 14 3.84 5.62 -3.78
CA ASN A 14 2.52 6.02 -4.26
C ASN A 14 1.63 6.53 -3.12
N LEU A 15 1.60 5.82 -2.00
CA LEU A 15 0.80 6.22 -0.85
C LEU A 15 1.32 7.55 -0.25
N LEU A 16 2.63 7.76 -0.17
CA LEU A 16 3.20 9.02 0.31
C LEU A 16 2.75 10.20 -0.57
N LYS A 17 2.77 10.04 -1.90
CA LYS A 17 2.31 11.08 -2.83
C LYS A 17 0.84 11.39 -2.60
N THR A 18 -0.03 10.38 -2.55
CA THR A 18 -1.46 10.55 -2.31
C THR A 18 -1.75 11.23 -0.96
N LEU A 19 -1.04 10.85 0.10
CA LEU A 19 -1.21 11.48 1.42
C LEU A 19 -0.66 12.91 1.47
N GLY A 20 0.34 13.21 0.64
CA GLY A 20 1.00 14.52 0.57
C GLY A 20 0.38 15.51 -0.42
N GLU A 21 -0.51 15.05 -1.32
CA GLU A 21 -1.06 15.83 -2.44
C GLU A 21 -1.76 17.13 -2.02
N ASP A 22 -2.34 17.19 -0.82
CA ASP A 22 -3.12 18.33 -0.34
C ASP A 22 -2.59 18.91 0.99
N SER A 23 -1.32 18.69 1.31
CA SER A 23 -0.79 19.10 2.61
C SER A 23 0.51 19.89 2.53
N SER A 24 0.53 21.06 3.18
CA SER A 24 1.76 21.77 3.58
C SER A 24 2.33 21.21 4.90
N ARG A 25 1.84 20.04 5.35
CA ARG A 25 2.12 19.46 6.67
C ARG A 25 2.96 18.21 6.52
N ASN A 26 3.68 17.87 7.59
CA ASN A 26 4.49 16.66 7.62
C ASN A 26 3.60 15.40 7.57
N VAL A 27 3.96 14.47 6.68
CA VAL A 27 3.36 13.14 6.58
C VAL A 27 4.37 12.11 7.09
N PHE A 28 3.96 11.25 8.02
CA PHE A 28 4.78 10.17 8.57
C PHE A 28 3.93 8.92 8.76
N TYR A 29 4.37 7.79 8.21
CA TYR A 29 3.67 6.51 8.30
C TYR A 29 4.64 5.33 8.11
N SER A 30 4.18 4.11 8.41
CA SER A 30 4.91 2.86 8.20
C SER A 30 4.32 2.09 7.01
N PRO A 31 4.96 2.11 5.82
CA PRO A 31 4.43 1.44 4.64
C PRO A 31 4.26 -0.06 4.83
N ILE A 32 5.28 -0.72 5.41
CA ILE A 32 5.29 -2.18 5.61
C ILE A 32 4.17 -2.62 6.55
N SER A 33 3.86 -1.84 7.59
CA SER A 33 2.75 -2.16 8.50
C SER A 33 1.41 -2.13 7.76
N ILE A 34 1.19 -1.14 6.89
CA ILE A 34 -0.04 -1.03 6.09
C ILE A 34 -0.10 -2.16 5.05
N SER A 35 0.97 -2.41 4.30
CA SER A 35 1.01 -3.51 3.32
C SER A 35 0.76 -4.86 3.96
N SER A 36 1.30 -5.10 5.17
CA SER A 36 1.07 -6.34 5.92
C SER A 36 -0.39 -6.50 6.35
N ALA A 37 -1.01 -5.41 6.83
CA ALA A 37 -2.43 -5.42 7.18
C ALA A 37 -3.30 -5.66 5.93
N LEU A 38 -3.01 -4.99 4.81
CA LEU A 38 -3.73 -5.18 3.56
C LEU A 38 -3.56 -6.58 2.98
N ALA A 39 -2.38 -7.19 3.13
CA ALA A 39 -2.15 -8.59 2.74
C ALA A 39 -3.06 -9.54 3.54
N MET A 40 -3.21 -9.33 4.86
CA MET A 40 -4.14 -10.13 5.66
C MET A 40 -5.60 -9.93 5.23
N VAL A 41 -5.99 -8.70 4.88
CA VAL A 41 -7.34 -8.41 4.37
C VAL A 41 -7.56 -9.06 3.00
N LEU A 42 -6.54 -9.04 2.13
CA LEU A 42 -6.59 -9.67 0.80
C LEU A 42 -6.86 -11.17 0.90
N LEU A 43 -6.27 -11.87 1.87
CA LEU A 43 -6.51 -13.29 2.12
C LEU A 43 -7.99 -13.62 2.41
N GLY A 44 -8.73 -12.67 3.00
CA GLY A 44 -10.16 -12.81 3.28
C GLY A 44 -11.07 -12.25 2.18
N ALA A 45 -10.53 -11.48 1.23
CA ALA A 45 -11.31 -10.81 0.19
C ALA A 45 -11.85 -11.81 -0.85
N LYS A 46 -12.96 -11.46 -1.50
CA LYS A 46 -13.57 -12.24 -2.59
C LYS A 46 -14.01 -11.34 -3.75
N GLY A 47 -14.20 -11.94 -4.92
CA GLY A 47 -14.77 -11.28 -6.09
C GLY A 47 -13.96 -10.04 -6.53
N THR A 48 -14.66 -8.95 -6.78
CA THR A 48 -14.06 -7.68 -7.23
C THR A 48 -13.10 -7.08 -6.20
N THR A 49 -13.34 -7.30 -4.91
CA THR A 49 -12.49 -6.79 -3.83
C THR A 49 -11.09 -7.39 -3.89
N THR A 50 -10.96 -8.71 -4.10
CA THR A 50 -9.65 -9.37 -4.26
C THR A 50 -8.89 -8.81 -5.45
N VAL A 51 -9.59 -8.58 -6.57
CA VAL A 51 -8.98 -8.08 -7.81
C VAL A 51 -8.41 -6.69 -7.61
N GLN A 52 -9.18 -5.76 -7.02
CA GLN A 52 -8.71 -4.39 -6.78
C GLN A 52 -7.56 -4.31 -5.78
N MET A 53 -7.55 -5.18 -4.77
CA MET A 53 -6.48 -5.20 -3.77
C MET A 53 -5.15 -5.78 -4.28
N ALA A 54 -5.19 -6.59 -5.35
CA ALA A 54 -4.02 -7.20 -5.96
C ALA A 54 -3.49 -6.43 -7.19
N GLN A 55 -4.15 -5.33 -7.57
CA GLN A 55 -3.71 -4.40 -8.62
C GLN A 55 -2.65 -3.43 -8.10
#